data_AF-A0A0B7FVF6-F1
#
_entry.id   AF-A0A0B7FVF6-F1
#
_cell.length_a   1.000
_cell.length_b   1.000
_cell.length_c   1.000
_cell.angle_alpha   90.00
_cell.angle_beta   90.00
_cell.angle_gamma   90.00
#
_symmetry.space_group_name_H-M   'P 1'
#
loop_
_entity.id
_entity.type
_entity.pdbx_description
1 polymer ?
#
loop_
_entity_poly.entity_id
_entity_poly.type
_entity_poly.pdbx_seq_one_letter_code
_entity_poly.pdbx_strand_id
1 'polypeptide(L)'
;MSLKPSVTLHGALPILQPEYFASDLFVAHLRLDIENLLTEFARRLRNHSDHCGLAEATTSNAADQNGILDGNSLSTFKSCWMDSDWKFMHLRCLDAIGRTAFLRVVHRAFLEASITCSDEFMRLGAIYGLYTFHMTQPSQLHRVLEIPAPLDHLLQFFQLPLSFQCPHKLVTTYLISDLVSRHTFRLLPVSSLRPMNPTILPQTFVAISTTDQDTTPRGPGRVTVTNRLRTAKRAVDELQDFLDGNSPRMAPRDCGSLPSFEDYTSLRSLMTDAVGPETIDNAVRETSQNLRNAEDILVREGMAVEVDPELREGQLLGLVRDTTA
;
A
#
# COMPACT_ATOMS: atom_id res chain seq x y z
N MET A 1 7.61 -19.85 21.79
CA MET A 1 7.59 -18.37 21.88
C MET A 1 6.31 -17.90 21.19
N SER A 2 5.30 -17.49 21.97
CA SER A 2 3.97 -17.12 21.45
C SER A 2 3.90 -15.59 21.36
N LEU A 3 4.16 -15.06 20.18
CA LEU A 3 3.84 -13.66 19.85
C LEU A 3 2.33 -13.60 19.63
N LYS A 4 1.57 -13.27 20.68
CA LYS A 4 0.20 -12.80 20.50
C LYS A 4 0.29 -11.36 20.02
N PRO A 5 -0.22 -11.00 18.83
CA PRO A 5 -0.38 -9.60 18.47
C PRO A 5 -1.37 -9.00 19.45
N SER A 6 -0.87 -8.17 20.37
CA SER A 6 -1.69 -7.35 21.26
C SER A 6 -2.28 -6.22 20.43
N VAL A 7 -3.50 -6.41 19.97
CA VAL A 7 -4.31 -5.33 19.42
C VAL A 7 -5.09 -4.72 20.59
N THR A 8 -4.44 -3.84 21.35
CA THR A 8 -5.12 -2.95 22.29
C THR A 8 -5.68 -1.78 21.49
N LEU A 9 -6.95 -1.90 21.08
CA LEU A 9 -7.67 -0.90 20.31
C LEU A 9 -8.70 -0.23 21.23
N HIS A 10 -8.30 0.85 21.88
CA HIS A 10 -9.20 1.89 22.37
C HIS A 10 -8.70 3.24 21.82
N GLY A 11 -9.31 3.71 20.74
CA GLY A 11 -9.19 5.09 20.24
C GLY A 11 -8.27 5.35 19.03
N ALA A 12 -7.30 4.49 18.73
CA ALA A 12 -6.47 4.65 17.53
C ALA A 12 -7.18 4.08 16.28
N LEU A 13 -7.06 4.73 15.12
CA LEU A 13 -7.45 4.12 13.85
C LEU A 13 -6.78 2.73 13.72
N PRO A 14 -7.42 1.72 13.11
CA PRO A 14 -6.79 0.42 12.90
C PRO A 14 -5.54 0.60 12.03
N ILE A 15 -4.38 0.74 12.67
CA ILE A 15 -3.09 0.79 11.99
C ILE A 15 -2.83 -0.62 11.46
N LEU A 16 -2.68 -0.74 10.14
CA LEU A 16 -2.27 -1.99 9.54
C LEU A 16 -0.87 -2.32 10.06
N GLN A 17 -0.73 -3.50 10.66
CA GLN A 17 0.57 -3.96 11.11
C GLN A 17 1.51 -4.10 9.91
N PRO A 18 2.75 -3.59 9.95
CA PRO A 18 3.70 -3.71 8.84
C PRO A 18 3.88 -5.15 8.33
N GLU A 19 3.73 -6.12 9.22
CA GLU A 19 3.77 -7.56 8.95
C GLU A 19 2.67 -8.03 7.99
N TYR A 20 1.54 -7.31 7.91
CA TYR A 20 0.48 -7.61 6.93
C TYR A 20 1.01 -7.51 5.50
N PHE A 21 1.80 -6.49 5.17
CA PHE A 21 2.36 -6.32 3.83
C PHE A 21 3.41 -7.39 3.49
N ALA A 22 4.00 -8.03 4.49
CA ALA A 22 4.89 -9.17 4.31
C ALA A 22 4.14 -10.53 4.27
N SER A 23 2.85 -10.54 4.59
CA SER A 23 2.06 -11.77 4.70
C SER A 23 1.62 -12.30 3.34
N ASP A 24 1.33 -13.61 3.28
CA ASP A 24 0.80 -14.27 2.09
C ASP A 24 -0.51 -13.64 1.59
N LEU A 25 -1.37 -13.19 2.52
CA LEU A 25 -2.63 -12.51 2.20
C LEU A 25 -2.46 -11.22 1.41
N PHE A 26 -1.28 -10.58 1.46
CA PHE A 26 -1.00 -9.39 0.67
C PHE A 26 -0.12 -9.73 -0.52
N VAL A 27 0.98 -10.44 -0.28
CA VAL A 27 2.01 -10.72 -1.29
C VAL A 27 1.48 -11.58 -2.44
N ALA A 28 0.63 -12.57 -2.17
CA ALA A 28 0.08 -13.42 -3.22
C ALA A 28 -0.80 -12.62 -4.19
N HIS A 29 -1.72 -11.82 -3.66
CA HIS A 29 -2.58 -10.95 -4.46
C HIS A 29 -1.77 -9.86 -5.19
N LEU A 30 -0.80 -9.24 -4.53
CA LEU A 30 0.09 -8.28 -5.16
C LEU A 30 0.84 -8.90 -6.35
N ARG A 31 1.39 -10.11 -6.19
CA ARG A 31 2.09 -10.80 -7.29
C ARG A 31 1.16 -11.11 -8.45
N LEU A 32 -0.07 -11.55 -8.16
CA LEU A 32 -1.10 -11.78 -9.18
C LEU A 32 -1.47 -10.48 -9.93
N ASP A 33 -1.64 -9.37 -9.20
CA ASP A 33 -1.95 -8.07 -9.79
C ASP A 33 -0.81 -7.55 -10.69
N ILE A 34 0.44 -7.76 -10.25
CA ILE A 34 1.63 -7.45 -11.07
C ILE A 34 1.63 -8.34 -12.31
N GLU A 35 1.45 -9.66 -12.16
CA GLU A 35 1.43 -10.60 -13.29
C GLU A 35 0.34 -10.24 -14.32
N ASN A 36 -0.86 -9.88 -13.84
CA ASN A 36 -1.96 -9.44 -14.69
C ASN A 36 -1.60 -8.16 -15.47
N LEU A 37 -1.04 -7.16 -14.78
CA LEU A 37 -0.56 -5.91 -15.42
C LEU A 37 0.49 -6.21 -16.49
N LEU A 38 1.47 -7.06 -16.17
CA LEU A 38 2.57 -7.40 -17.08
C LEU A 38 2.10 -8.21 -18.28
N THR A 39 1.17 -9.14 -18.07
CA THR A 39 0.57 -9.96 -19.13
C THR A 39 -0.25 -9.10 -20.08
N GLU A 40 -1.06 -8.18 -19.54
CA GLU A 40 -1.87 -7.27 -20.35
C GLU A 40 -0.98 -6.30 -21.15
N PHE A 41 0.07 -5.77 -20.54
CA PHE A 41 1.08 -4.96 -21.23
C PHE A 41 1.76 -5.73 -22.36
N ALA A 42 2.26 -6.94 -22.07
CA ALA A 42 2.91 -7.79 -23.07
C ALA A 42 1.97 -8.12 -24.24
N ARG A 43 0.71 -8.43 -23.94
CA ARG A 43 -0.32 -8.72 -24.94
C ARG A 43 -0.58 -7.50 -25.84
N ARG A 44 -0.79 -6.31 -25.27
CA ARG A 44 -1.03 -5.09 -26.06
C ARG A 44 0.18 -4.73 -26.93
N LEU A 45 1.39 -4.86 -26.39
CA LEU A 45 2.60 -4.53 -27.13
C LEU A 45 2.84 -5.46 -28.33
N ARG A 46 2.59 -6.77 -28.18
CA ARG A 46 2.66 -7.73 -29.30
C ARG A 46 1.65 -7.44 -30.40
N ASN A 47 0.41 -7.14 -30.01
CA ASN A 47 -0.63 -6.80 -30.97
C ASN A 47 -0.27 -5.54 -31.79
N HIS A 48 0.45 -4.59 -31.19
CA HIS A 48 0.96 -3.42 -31.90
C HIS A 48 2.16 -3.74 -32.80
N SER A 49 3.10 -4.60 -32.38
CA SER A 49 4.26 -4.96 -33.20
C SER A 49 3.86 -5.66 -34.49
N ASP A 50 2.82 -6.50 -34.46
CA ASP A 50 2.35 -7.25 -35.62
C ASP A 50 1.80 -6.34 -36.73
N HIS A 51 1.34 -5.13 -36.37
CA HIS A 51 0.75 -4.19 -37.33
C HIS A 51 1.78 -3.23 -37.95
N CYS A 52 2.97 -3.11 -37.36
CA CYS A 52 4.06 -2.28 -37.91
C CYS A 52 4.96 -3.01 -38.93
N GLY A 53 4.87 -4.34 -39.03
CA GLY A 53 5.78 -5.15 -39.85
C GLY A 53 5.54 -5.16 -41.36
N LEU A 54 4.46 -4.54 -41.87
CA LEU A 54 4.06 -4.65 -43.30
C LEU A 54 3.62 -3.35 -43.97
N ALA A 55 3.58 -2.22 -43.27
CA ALA A 55 3.29 -0.94 -43.90
C ALA A 55 4.59 -0.35 -44.48
N GLU A 56 4.72 -0.51 -45.80
CA GLU A 56 5.72 0.08 -46.69
C GLU A 56 6.33 1.36 -46.16
N ALA A 57 7.67 1.46 -46.27
CA ALA A 57 8.47 2.65 -46.04
C ALA A 57 7.93 3.85 -46.86
N THR A 58 6.87 4.48 -46.35
CA THR A 58 6.30 5.68 -46.95
C THR A 58 7.21 6.80 -46.49
N THR A 59 8.04 7.19 -47.44
CA THR A 59 8.99 8.30 -47.50
C THR A 59 8.37 9.63 -47.05
N SER A 60 8.00 9.75 -45.78
CA SER A 60 7.71 11.03 -45.16
C SER A 60 9.03 11.71 -44.78
N ASN A 61 9.61 12.37 -45.78
CA ASN A 61 10.70 13.30 -45.62
C ASN A 61 10.22 14.51 -44.80
N ALA A 62 10.35 14.45 -43.47
CA ALA A 62 10.25 15.64 -42.61
C ALA A 62 11.05 15.42 -41.31
N ALA A 63 12.34 15.71 -41.39
CA ALA A 63 13.25 16.35 -40.41
C ALA A 63 12.97 16.41 -38.89
N ASP A 64 12.17 15.53 -38.28
CA ASP A 64 12.06 15.44 -36.81
C ASP A 64 13.13 14.49 -36.26
N GLN A 65 14.31 15.03 -36.00
CA GLN A 65 15.45 14.33 -35.38
C GLN A 65 15.22 13.91 -33.91
N ASN A 66 13.97 13.94 -33.41
CA ASN A 66 13.60 13.46 -32.09
C ASN A 66 13.06 12.00 -32.09
N GLY A 67 13.10 11.30 -33.22
CA GLY A 67 12.55 9.94 -33.43
C GLY A 67 13.29 8.77 -32.75
N ILE A 68 14.06 8.98 -31.68
CA ILE A 68 14.84 7.90 -31.02
C ILE A 68 14.05 7.24 -29.87
N LEU A 69 12.90 7.76 -29.49
CA LEU A 69 11.99 7.13 -28.53
C LEU A 69 10.61 7.03 -29.16
N ASP A 70 10.41 6.05 -30.04
CA ASP A 70 9.06 5.65 -30.44
C ASP A 70 8.29 5.27 -29.17
N GLY A 71 7.53 6.24 -28.67
CA GLY A 71 6.85 6.24 -27.38
C GLY A 71 5.75 5.20 -27.26
N ASN A 72 5.64 4.27 -28.21
CA ASN A 72 4.60 3.27 -28.30
C ASN A 72 4.64 2.31 -27.11
N SER A 73 5.82 1.82 -26.70
CA SER A 73 5.89 0.91 -25.55
C SER A 73 5.57 1.60 -24.21
N LEU A 74 6.09 2.80 -23.98
CA LEU A 74 5.80 3.57 -22.76
C LEU A 74 4.34 4.04 -22.72
N SER A 75 3.78 4.50 -23.83
CA SER A 75 2.36 4.92 -23.90
C SER A 75 1.43 3.73 -23.69
N THR A 76 1.74 2.57 -24.28
CA THR A 76 1.01 1.31 -24.03
C THR A 76 1.08 0.94 -22.56
N PHE A 77 2.27 0.98 -21.94
CA PHE A 77 2.42 0.70 -20.51
C PHE A 77 1.61 1.67 -19.66
N LYS A 78 1.68 2.98 -19.94
CA LYS A 78 0.89 3.99 -19.22
C LYS A 78 -0.61 3.74 -19.33
N SER A 79 -1.11 3.34 -20.50
CA SER A 79 -2.52 2.96 -20.66
C SER A 79 -2.87 1.76 -19.79
N CYS A 80 -2.09 0.67 -19.83
CA CYS A 80 -2.30 -0.49 -18.94
C CYS A 80 -2.25 -0.10 -17.46
N TRP A 81 -1.28 0.74 -17.06
CA TRP A 81 -1.13 1.22 -15.70
C TRP A 81 -2.36 2.00 -15.20
N MET A 82 -2.94 2.82 -16.07
CA MET A 82 -4.13 3.63 -15.75
C MET A 82 -5.41 2.81 -15.74
N ASP A 83 -5.52 1.80 -16.63
CA ASP A 83 -6.67 0.89 -16.76
C ASP A 83 -6.72 -0.11 -15.60
N SER A 84 -5.56 -0.50 -15.05
CA SER A 84 -5.46 -1.42 -13.91
C SER A 84 -5.42 -0.69 -12.55
N ASP A 85 -5.83 0.59 -12.50
CA ASP A 85 -5.91 1.42 -11.30
C ASP A 85 -4.62 1.54 -10.46
N TRP A 86 -3.46 1.19 -11.02
CA TRP A 86 -2.17 1.28 -10.33
C TRP A 86 -1.78 2.72 -9.95
N LYS A 87 -2.36 3.72 -10.61
CA LYS A 87 -2.23 5.14 -10.24
C LYS A 87 -2.66 5.44 -8.80
N PHE A 88 -3.60 4.67 -8.25
CA PHE A 88 -4.09 4.83 -6.89
C PHE A 88 -3.40 3.90 -5.88
N MET A 89 -2.48 3.05 -6.34
CA MET A 89 -1.83 2.06 -5.49
C MET A 89 -1.03 2.72 -4.36
N HIS A 90 -0.44 3.89 -4.64
CA HIS A 90 0.21 4.74 -3.65
C HIS A 90 -0.72 5.28 -2.57
N LEU A 91 -2.04 5.18 -2.67
CA LEU A 91 -2.97 5.70 -1.66
C LEU A 91 -3.58 4.61 -0.79
N ARG A 92 -3.22 3.34 -1.01
CA ARG A 92 -3.75 2.19 -0.25
C ARG A 92 -3.30 2.14 1.22
N CYS A 93 -2.22 2.85 1.57
CA CYS A 93 -1.68 2.89 2.93
C CYS A 93 -1.18 4.31 3.25
N LEU A 94 -1.82 4.93 4.24
CA LEU A 94 -1.59 6.33 4.63
C LEU A 94 -0.70 6.46 5.87
N ASP A 95 -0.68 5.45 6.74
CA ASP A 95 0.16 5.44 7.93
C ASP A 95 1.63 5.30 7.55
N ALA A 96 2.52 6.08 8.17
CA ALA A 96 3.91 6.17 7.72
C ALA A 96 4.65 4.82 7.75
N ILE A 97 4.46 4.04 8.82
CA ILE A 97 5.19 2.79 9.07
C ILE A 97 4.72 1.68 8.12
N GLY A 98 3.40 1.43 8.06
CA GLY A 98 2.79 0.50 7.12
C GLY A 98 3.09 0.89 5.68
N ARG A 99 3.11 2.20 5.39
CA ARG A 99 3.46 2.70 4.05
C ARG A 99 4.89 2.38 3.68
N THR A 100 5.85 2.53 4.59
CA THR A 100 7.23 2.11 4.33
C THR A 100 7.29 0.63 3.98
N ALA A 101 6.59 -0.23 4.73
CA ALA A 101 6.55 -1.66 4.49
C ALA A 101 5.89 -2.01 3.16
N PHE A 102 4.71 -1.44 2.89
CA PHE A 102 3.98 -1.55 1.63
C PHE A 102 4.86 -1.18 0.42
N LEU A 103 5.44 0.03 0.43
CA LEU A 103 6.27 0.51 -0.68
C LEU A 103 7.48 -0.39 -0.89
N ARG A 104 8.15 -0.85 0.18
CA ARG A 104 9.29 -1.77 0.06
C ARG A 104 8.90 -3.11 -0.54
N VAL A 105 7.75 -3.66 -0.15
CA VAL A 105 7.25 -4.92 -0.69
C VAL A 105 6.89 -4.77 -2.17
N VAL A 106 6.21 -3.70 -2.57
CA VAL A 106 5.86 -3.44 -3.98
C VAL A 106 7.11 -3.24 -4.84
N HIS A 107 8.07 -2.40 -4.41
CA HIS A 107 9.34 -2.24 -5.13
C HIS A 107 10.09 -3.57 -5.27
N ARG A 108 10.16 -4.36 -4.20
CA ARG A 108 10.80 -5.68 -4.23
C ARG A 108 10.09 -6.62 -5.20
N ALA A 109 8.75 -6.65 -5.22
CA ALA A 109 7.98 -7.52 -6.10
C ALA A 109 8.21 -7.19 -7.58
N PHE A 110 8.23 -5.91 -7.95
CA PHE A 110 8.59 -5.50 -9.32
C PHE A 110 10.04 -5.81 -9.68
N LEU A 111 10.99 -5.61 -8.74
CA LEU A 111 12.38 -5.95 -8.95
C LEU A 111 12.56 -7.47 -9.17
N GLU A 112 11.93 -8.29 -8.33
CA GLU A 112 11.91 -9.75 -8.50
C GLU A 112 11.32 -10.13 -9.87
N ALA A 113 10.16 -9.59 -10.24
CA ALA A 113 9.52 -9.86 -11.53
C ALA A 113 10.41 -9.48 -12.74
N SER A 114 11.13 -8.35 -12.66
CA SER A 114 12.04 -7.92 -13.74
C SER A 114 13.18 -8.91 -14.01
N ILE A 115 13.55 -9.70 -13.00
CA ILE A 115 14.64 -10.67 -13.06
C ILE A 115 14.10 -12.07 -13.39
N THR A 116 12.98 -12.47 -12.80
CA THR A 116 12.47 -13.86 -12.86
C THR A 116 11.52 -14.12 -14.03
N CYS A 117 10.86 -13.11 -14.59
CA CYS A 117 9.97 -13.32 -15.73
C CYS A 117 10.74 -13.86 -16.94
N SER A 118 10.21 -14.91 -17.56
CA SER A 118 10.77 -15.52 -18.76
C SER A 118 10.51 -14.69 -20.01
N ASP A 119 9.37 -14.01 -20.07
CA ASP A 119 8.97 -13.22 -21.23
C ASP A 119 9.67 -11.86 -21.28
N GLU A 120 10.21 -11.50 -22.47
CA GLU A 120 10.91 -10.23 -22.68
C GLU A 120 9.99 -9.04 -22.37
N PHE A 121 8.77 -9.02 -22.91
CA PHE A 121 7.86 -7.88 -22.72
C PHE A 121 7.36 -7.79 -21.27
N MET A 122 7.15 -8.91 -20.57
CA MET A 122 6.83 -8.86 -19.14
C MET A 122 7.99 -8.28 -18.32
N ARG A 123 9.25 -8.66 -18.59
CA ARG A 123 10.42 -8.05 -17.94
C ARG A 123 10.49 -6.55 -18.19
N LEU A 124 10.27 -6.12 -19.44
CA LEU A 124 10.22 -4.70 -19.80
C LEU A 124 9.11 -3.98 -19.01
N GLY A 125 7.93 -4.56 -18.94
CA GLY A 125 6.81 -4.03 -18.16
C GLY A 125 7.13 -3.93 -16.67
N ALA A 126 7.87 -4.90 -16.10
CA ALA A 126 8.27 -4.88 -14.70
C ALA A 126 9.26 -3.74 -14.41
N ILE A 127 10.18 -3.45 -15.35
CA ILE A 127 11.10 -2.30 -15.26
C ILE A 127 10.32 -0.99 -15.33
N TYR A 128 9.37 -0.87 -16.26
CA TYR A 128 8.47 0.29 -16.32
C TYR A 128 7.64 0.44 -15.04
N GLY A 129 7.13 -0.65 -14.48
CA GLY A 129 6.37 -0.66 -13.22
C GLY A 129 7.23 -0.20 -12.05
N LEU A 130 8.44 -0.75 -11.90
CA LEU A 130 9.39 -0.32 -10.87
C LEU A 130 9.70 1.17 -10.96
N TYR A 131 10.05 1.64 -12.17
CA TYR A 131 10.38 3.04 -12.43
C TYR A 131 9.19 3.96 -12.16
N THR A 132 8.03 3.66 -12.75
CA THR A 132 6.81 4.48 -12.64
C THR A 132 6.36 4.54 -11.20
N PHE A 133 6.27 3.39 -10.52
CA PHE A 133 5.87 3.33 -9.12
C PHE A 133 6.82 4.15 -8.23
N HIS A 134 8.13 4.05 -8.43
CA HIS A 134 9.09 4.81 -7.63
C HIS A 134 9.00 6.32 -7.88
N MET A 135 8.90 6.74 -9.15
CA MET A 135 8.92 8.16 -9.54
C MET A 135 7.60 8.88 -9.26
N THR A 136 6.47 8.17 -9.22
CA THR A 136 5.15 8.78 -8.95
C THR A 136 4.75 8.73 -7.48
N GLN A 137 5.69 8.48 -6.57
CA GLN A 137 5.39 8.55 -5.13
C GLN A 137 4.95 9.98 -4.76
N PRO A 138 3.81 10.15 -4.05
CA PRO A 138 3.34 11.48 -3.64
C PRO A 138 4.31 12.12 -2.66
N SER A 139 4.67 13.39 -2.89
CA SER A 139 5.62 14.14 -2.06
C SER A 139 5.06 14.54 -0.70
N GLN A 140 3.73 14.60 -0.56
CA GLN A 140 3.03 14.99 0.67
C GLN A 140 2.88 13.83 1.68
N LEU A 141 3.13 12.59 1.25
CA LEU A 141 3.08 11.41 2.11
C LEU A 141 4.51 10.88 2.37
N HIS A 142 4.65 10.01 3.38
CA HIS A 142 5.92 9.34 3.63
C HIS A 142 6.38 8.60 2.36
N ARG A 143 7.61 8.85 1.91
CA ARG A 143 8.16 8.26 0.67
C ARG A 143 9.40 7.44 0.97
N VAL A 144 9.59 6.38 0.20
CA VAL A 144 10.81 5.57 0.24
C VAL A 144 11.75 6.09 -0.84
N LEU A 145 12.88 6.66 -0.40
CA LEU A 145 13.91 7.22 -1.26
C LEU A 145 14.78 6.14 -1.91
N GLU A 146 15.01 5.05 -1.18
CA GLU A 146 15.94 4.00 -1.59
C GLU A 146 15.24 2.63 -1.62
N ILE A 147 15.48 1.89 -2.69
CA ILE A 147 15.01 0.53 -2.90
C ILE A 147 16.10 -0.42 -2.38
N PRO A 148 15.86 -1.18 -1.30
CA PRO A 148 16.79 -2.18 -0.82
C PRO A 148 16.88 -3.32 -1.84
N ALA A 149 18.10 -3.60 -2.33
CA ALA A 149 18.31 -4.64 -3.33
C ALA A 149 19.63 -5.42 -3.06
N PRO A 150 19.59 -6.76 -3.03
CA PRO A 150 20.80 -7.59 -2.94
C PRO A 150 21.73 -7.33 -4.14
N LEU A 151 23.05 -7.38 -3.88
CA LEU A 151 24.05 -7.08 -4.89
C LEU A 151 23.91 -7.95 -6.15
N ASP A 152 23.66 -9.24 -5.99
CA ASP A 152 23.48 -10.18 -7.09
C ASP A 152 22.20 -9.91 -7.90
N HIS A 153 21.12 -9.48 -7.26
CA HIS A 153 19.90 -9.05 -7.95
C HIS A 153 20.15 -7.78 -8.77
N LEU A 154 20.89 -6.81 -8.22
CA LEU A 154 21.25 -5.59 -8.94
C LEU A 154 22.15 -5.86 -10.14
N LEU A 155 23.12 -6.77 -10.01
CA LEU A 155 23.97 -7.16 -11.14
C LEU A 155 23.13 -7.78 -12.28
N GLN A 156 22.18 -8.65 -11.96
CA GLN A 156 21.25 -9.20 -12.94
C GLN A 156 20.37 -8.10 -13.56
N PHE A 157 19.83 -7.20 -12.73
CA PHE A 157 19.03 -6.07 -13.17
C PHE A 157 19.79 -5.16 -14.15
N PHE A 158 21.05 -4.86 -13.89
CA PHE A 158 21.90 -4.07 -14.78
C PHE A 158 22.29 -4.77 -16.08
N GLN A 159 22.21 -6.10 -16.13
CA GLN A 159 22.43 -6.88 -17.36
C GLN A 159 21.17 -6.95 -18.23
N LEU A 160 19.98 -6.64 -17.72
CA LEU A 160 18.72 -6.72 -18.45
C LEU A 160 18.72 -5.97 -19.79
N PRO A 161 19.26 -4.74 -19.93
CA PRO A 161 19.32 -4.04 -21.23
C PRO A 161 19.95 -4.87 -22.35
N LEU A 162 20.91 -5.75 -22.02
CA LEU A 162 21.60 -6.59 -23.00
C LEU A 162 20.70 -7.70 -23.55
N SER A 163 19.63 -8.05 -22.83
CA SER A 163 18.68 -9.09 -23.23
C SER A 163 17.57 -8.60 -24.17
N PHE A 164 17.42 -7.28 -24.34
CA PHE A 164 16.37 -6.68 -25.16
C PHE A 164 16.83 -6.40 -26.59
N GLN A 165 15.90 -6.51 -27.54
CA GLN A 165 16.12 -6.02 -28.90
C GLN A 165 15.88 -4.50 -28.99
N CYS A 166 16.42 -3.85 -30.02
CA CYS A 166 16.08 -2.45 -30.31
C CYS A 166 14.61 -2.37 -30.78
N PRO A 167 13.81 -1.37 -30.34
CA PRO A 167 14.21 -0.18 -29.59
C PRO A 167 14.20 -0.33 -28.05
N HIS A 168 13.65 -1.42 -27.51
CA HIS A 168 13.45 -1.60 -26.07
C HIS A 168 14.75 -1.54 -25.26
N LYS A 169 15.86 -2.02 -25.82
CA LYS A 169 17.20 -1.89 -25.23
C LYS A 169 17.55 -0.45 -24.82
N LEU A 170 17.30 0.53 -25.68
CA LEU A 170 17.63 1.93 -25.42
C LEU A 170 16.77 2.49 -24.28
N VAL A 171 15.48 2.17 -24.28
CA VAL A 171 14.56 2.62 -23.23
C VAL A 171 14.94 2.02 -21.88
N THR A 172 15.18 0.70 -21.83
CA THR A 172 15.61 0.04 -20.60
C THR A 172 16.94 0.60 -20.09
N THR A 173 17.90 0.86 -20.99
CA THR A 173 19.19 1.49 -20.64
C THR A 173 18.95 2.86 -20.01
N TYR A 174 18.08 3.68 -20.60
CA TYR A 174 17.73 4.99 -20.07
C TYR A 174 17.10 4.91 -18.67
N LEU A 175 16.08 4.05 -18.48
CA LEU A 175 15.38 3.92 -17.20
C LEU A 175 16.31 3.46 -16.08
N ILE A 176 17.16 2.47 -16.36
CA ILE A 176 18.13 1.95 -15.38
C ILE A 176 19.18 3.03 -15.07
N SER A 177 19.69 3.72 -16.09
CA SER A 177 20.65 4.82 -15.91
C SER A 177 20.06 5.95 -15.07
N ASP A 178 18.80 6.34 -15.30
CA ASP A 178 18.12 7.38 -14.51
C ASP A 178 17.97 6.96 -13.04
N LEU A 179 17.55 5.71 -12.76
CA LEU A 179 17.47 5.17 -11.39
C LEU A 179 18.84 5.15 -10.68
N VAL A 180 19.90 4.78 -11.40
CA VAL A 180 21.27 4.76 -10.84
C VAL A 180 21.78 6.17 -10.58
N SER A 181 21.56 7.11 -11.52
CA SER A 181 22.00 8.51 -11.39
C SER A 181 21.36 9.23 -10.20
N ARG A 182 20.15 8.79 -9.80
CA ARG A 182 19.41 9.31 -8.65
C ARG A 182 19.72 8.60 -7.33
N HIS A 183 20.66 7.66 -7.33
CA HIS A 183 20.99 6.84 -6.17
C HIS A 183 19.78 6.10 -5.58
N THR A 184 18.86 5.63 -6.44
CA THR A 184 17.62 4.98 -6.00
C THR A 184 17.85 3.64 -5.29
N PHE A 185 19.00 2.98 -5.45
CA PHE A 185 19.23 1.65 -4.88
C PHE A 185 20.10 1.70 -3.62
N ARG A 186 19.58 1.10 -2.53
CA ARG A 186 20.37 0.77 -1.35
C ARG A 186 20.98 -0.61 -1.51
N LEU A 187 22.31 -0.65 -1.61
CA LEU A 187 23.07 -1.88 -1.72
C LEU A 187 22.92 -2.73 -0.46
N LEU A 188 22.47 -3.96 -0.65
CA LEU A 188 22.51 -5.00 0.37
C LEU A 188 23.55 -6.07 0.00
N PRO A 189 24.01 -6.87 0.97
CA PRO A 189 24.82 -8.05 0.70
C PRO A 189 24.17 -9.00 -0.32
N VAL A 190 24.91 -10.01 -0.76
CA VAL A 190 24.39 -11.04 -1.66
C VAL A 190 23.19 -11.77 -1.06
N SER A 191 22.23 -12.17 -1.90
CA SER A 191 20.97 -12.80 -1.49
C SER A 191 21.14 -14.07 -0.65
N SER A 192 22.24 -14.81 -0.85
CA SER A 192 22.59 -16.00 -0.05
C SER A 192 22.75 -15.71 1.45
N LEU A 193 23.10 -14.47 1.81
CA LEU A 193 23.20 -14.00 3.19
C LEU A 193 21.87 -13.51 3.77
N ARG A 194 20.77 -13.62 3.01
CA ARG A 194 19.42 -13.31 3.48
C ARG A 194 19.26 -11.87 4.01
N PRO A 195 19.82 -10.82 3.37
CA PRO A 195 19.89 -9.47 3.94
C PRO A 195 18.57 -8.70 3.89
N MET A 196 17.56 -9.21 3.17
CA MET A 196 16.25 -8.57 3.06
C MET A 196 15.46 -8.72 4.36
N ASN A 197 14.63 -7.72 4.68
CA ASN A 197 13.65 -7.79 5.76
C ASN A 197 12.23 -7.51 5.20
N PRO A 198 11.33 -8.51 5.19
CA PRO A 198 11.57 -9.92 5.57
C PRO A 198 12.52 -10.62 4.59
N THR A 199 13.17 -11.70 5.01
CA THR A 199 14.10 -12.42 4.13
C THR A 199 13.40 -13.01 2.92
N ILE A 200 12.27 -13.66 3.14
CA ILE A 200 11.49 -14.37 2.12
C ILE A 200 10.11 -13.71 2.07
N LEU A 201 9.58 -13.54 0.85
CA LEU A 201 8.21 -13.11 0.61
C LEU A 201 7.41 -14.24 -0.03
N PRO A 202 6.24 -14.62 0.52
CA PRO A 202 5.67 -14.12 1.80
C PRO A 202 6.43 -14.62 3.04
N GLN A 203 6.39 -13.83 4.12
CA GLN A 203 7.03 -14.19 5.40
C GLN A 203 6.14 -15.11 6.24
N THR A 204 4.85 -14.82 6.28
CA THR A 204 3.86 -15.55 7.07
C THR A 204 2.82 -16.14 6.14
N PHE A 205 2.67 -17.46 6.20
CA PHE A 205 1.54 -18.15 5.60
C PHE A 205 0.41 -18.13 6.62
N VAL A 206 -0.71 -17.50 6.27
CA VAL A 206 -1.91 -17.67 7.08
C VAL A 206 -2.44 -19.05 6.75
N ALA A 207 -2.00 -20.05 7.52
CA ALA A 207 -2.71 -21.31 7.58
C ALA A 207 -4.10 -20.98 8.11
N ILE A 208 -5.07 -20.86 7.20
CA ILE A 208 -6.48 -20.89 7.56
C ILE A 208 -6.68 -22.30 8.11
N SER A 209 -6.39 -22.50 9.38
CA SER A 209 -6.66 -23.74 10.08
C SER A 209 -8.17 -23.90 10.09
N THR A 210 -8.69 -24.54 9.06
CA THR A 210 -10.06 -25.05 8.96
C THR A 210 -10.29 -26.25 9.88
N THR A 211 -9.31 -26.60 10.71
CA THR A 211 -9.43 -27.66 11.70
C THR A 211 -10.28 -27.20 12.88
N ASP A 212 -11.57 -27.55 12.80
CA ASP A 212 -12.62 -27.51 13.82
C ASP A 212 -12.31 -28.28 15.13
N GLN A 213 -11.04 -28.49 15.51
CA GLN A 213 -10.64 -29.39 16.59
C GLN A 213 -10.08 -28.71 17.85
N ASP A 214 -10.70 -27.61 18.29
CA ASP A 214 -10.49 -27.13 19.67
C ASP A 214 -11.81 -27.26 20.44
N THR A 215 -12.19 -28.51 20.71
CA THR A 215 -13.34 -28.90 21.54
C THR A 215 -13.05 -28.79 23.05
N THR A 216 -11.93 -28.17 23.44
CA THR A 216 -11.65 -27.99 24.87
C THR A 216 -12.57 -26.91 25.45
N PRO A 217 -13.44 -27.24 26.42
CA PRO A 217 -14.38 -26.29 27.01
C PRO A 217 -13.60 -25.25 27.83
N ARG A 218 -13.26 -24.12 27.20
CA ARG A 218 -12.71 -22.96 27.92
C ARG A 218 -13.86 -22.18 28.55
N GLY A 219 -13.63 -21.75 29.79
CA GLY A 219 -14.66 -21.25 30.70
C GLY A 219 -15.57 -20.14 30.16
N PRO A 220 -16.76 -19.99 30.77
CA PRO A 220 -17.80 -19.07 30.32
C PRO A 220 -17.32 -17.62 30.34
N GLY A 221 -17.52 -16.90 29.23
CA GLY A 221 -17.35 -15.44 29.13
C GLY A 221 -16.20 -14.93 28.26
N ARG A 222 -15.26 -15.78 27.82
CA ARG A 222 -14.21 -15.35 26.88
C ARG A 222 -14.66 -15.58 25.44
N VAL A 223 -14.85 -14.50 24.69
CA VAL A 223 -15.03 -14.56 23.23
C VAL A 223 -13.78 -15.22 22.63
N THR A 224 -13.93 -16.44 22.14
CA THR A 224 -12.82 -17.18 21.53
C THR A 224 -12.40 -16.50 20.22
N VAL A 225 -11.14 -16.70 19.82
CA VAL A 225 -10.62 -16.23 18.52
C VAL A 225 -11.49 -16.75 17.38
N THR A 226 -11.98 -17.99 17.49
CA THR A 226 -12.94 -18.58 16.56
C THR A 226 -14.25 -17.83 16.49
N ASN A 227 -14.77 -17.33 17.61
CA ASN A 227 -16.00 -16.53 17.61
C ASN A 227 -15.76 -15.14 17.00
N ARG A 228 -14.61 -14.51 17.27
CA ARG A 228 -14.22 -13.25 16.60
C ARG A 228 -14.06 -13.43 15.09
N LEU A 229 -13.41 -14.52 14.66
CA LEU A 229 -13.22 -14.83 13.25
C LEU A 229 -14.56 -15.16 12.57
N ARG A 230 -15.45 -15.86 13.26
CA ARG A 230 -16.81 -16.14 12.77
C ARG A 230 -17.64 -14.87 12.65
N THR A 231 -17.55 -13.95 13.62
CA THR A 231 -18.21 -12.65 13.55
C THR A 231 -17.63 -11.79 12.43
N ALA A 232 -16.30 -11.76 12.28
CA ALA A 232 -15.64 -11.04 11.19
C ALA A 232 -16.03 -11.61 9.83
N LYS A 233 -16.04 -12.94 9.68
CA LYS A 233 -16.49 -13.62 8.46
C LYS A 233 -17.95 -13.29 8.14
N ARG A 234 -18.86 -13.36 9.13
CA ARG A 234 -20.26 -12.94 8.93
C ARG A 234 -20.37 -11.49 8.49
N ALA A 235 -19.58 -10.58 9.07
CA ALA A 235 -19.59 -9.18 8.68
C ALA A 235 -19.08 -8.98 7.23
N VAL A 236 -18.08 -9.77 6.80
CA VAL A 236 -17.59 -9.76 5.41
C VAL A 236 -18.62 -10.36 4.45
N ASP A 237 -19.23 -11.49 4.81
CA ASP A 237 -20.28 -12.13 4.02
C ASP A 237 -21.51 -11.20 3.88
N GLU A 238 -21.91 -10.52 4.98
CA GLU A 238 -22.99 -9.51 4.95
C GLU A 238 -22.64 -8.28 4.10
N LEU A 239 -21.37 -7.84 4.10
CA LEU A 239 -20.91 -6.76 3.24
C LEU A 239 -20.90 -7.18 1.77
N GLN A 240 -20.51 -8.42 1.48
CA GLN A 240 -20.51 -8.98 0.13
C GLN A 240 -21.95 -9.11 -0.39
N ASP A 241 -22.87 -9.66 0.40
CA ASP A 241 -24.30 -9.72 0.08
C ASP A 241 -24.91 -8.33 -0.15
N PHE A 242 -24.41 -7.31 0.55
CA PHE A 242 -24.79 -5.91 0.34
C PHE A 242 -24.27 -5.36 -0.99
N LEU A 243 -22.99 -5.59 -1.32
CA LEU A 243 -22.40 -5.15 -2.59
C LEU A 243 -23.03 -5.84 -3.80
N ASP A 244 -23.44 -7.10 -3.64
CA ASP A 244 -24.11 -7.88 -4.67
C ASP A 244 -25.60 -7.51 -4.82
N GLY A 245 -26.11 -6.58 -4.01
CA GLY A 245 -27.50 -6.12 -4.06
C GLY A 245 -28.53 -7.14 -3.56
N ASN A 246 -28.07 -8.25 -2.96
CA ASN A 246 -28.92 -9.33 -2.46
C ASN A 246 -29.48 -9.06 -1.07
N SER A 247 -28.96 -8.05 -0.35
CA SER A 247 -29.41 -7.71 0.99
C SER A 247 -30.74 -6.92 0.97
N PRO A 248 -31.88 -7.49 1.38
CA PRO A 248 -33.17 -6.79 1.37
C PRO A 248 -33.32 -5.79 2.53
N ARG A 249 -32.29 -5.62 3.36
CA ARG A 249 -32.39 -4.96 4.67
C ARG A 249 -31.90 -3.51 4.71
N MET A 250 -31.26 -3.05 3.65
CA MET A 250 -31.02 -1.63 3.43
C MET A 250 -31.45 -1.31 2.01
N ALA A 251 -32.75 -1.02 1.82
CA ALA A 251 -33.09 -0.05 0.79
C ALA A 251 -32.11 1.12 0.99
N PRO A 252 -31.38 1.57 -0.05
CA PRO A 252 -30.46 2.67 0.09
C PRO A 252 -31.25 3.76 0.80
N ARG A 253 -30.90 4.06 2.06
CA ARG A 253 -31.32 5.32 2.63
C ARG A 253 -30.87 6.30 1.59
N ASP A 254 -31.80 7.03 1.00
CA ASP A 254 -31.50 8.20 0.20
C ASP A 254 -30.31 8.85 0.89
N CYS A 255 -29.12 8.66 0.30
CA CYS A 255 -27.92 9.26 0.82
C CYS A 255 -28.11 10.71 0.42
N GLY A 256 -28.93 11.40 1.23
CA GLY A 256 -29.02 12.83 1.23
C GLY A 256 -27.58 13.32 1.18
N SER A 257 -27.36 14.29 0.30
CA SER A 257 -26.11 15.02 0.16
C SER A 257 -25.35 15.02 1.48
N LEU A 258 -24.10 14.55 1.45
CA LEU A 258 -23.20 14.59 2.60
C LEU A 258 -23.38 15.94 3.30
N PRO A 259 -23.64 15.96 4.63
CA PRO A 259 -23.91 17.21 5.33
C PRO A 259 -22.78 18.19 5.04
N SER A 260 -23.16 19.41 4.67
CA SER A 260 -22.19 20.45 4.38
C SER A 260 -21.34 20.73 5.62
N PHE A 261 -20.19 21.38 5.43
CA PHE A 261 -19.36 21.80 6.55
C PHE A 261 -20.17 22.66 7.55
N GLU A 262 -21.08 23.50 7.06
CA GLU A 262 -21.99 24.30 7.90
C GLU A 262 -22.94 23.42 8.72
N ASP A 263 -23.51 22.37 8.12
CA ASP A 263 -24.38 21.42 8.82
C ASP A 263 -23.62 20.70 9.95
N TYR A 264 -22.36 20.31 9.69
CA TYR A 264 -21.50 19.70 10.70
C TYR A 264 -21.19 20.67 11.85
N THR A 265 -20.84 21.92 11.55
CA THR A 265 -20.58 22.94 12.59
C THR A 265 -21.83 23.24 13.42
N SER A 266 -23.00 23.30 12.78
CA SER A 266 -24.28 23.53 13.45
C SER A 266 -24.66 22.35 14.35
N LEU A 267 -24.50 21.12 13.86
CA LEU A 267 -24.74 19.91 14.65
C LEU A 267 -23.76 19.81 15.83
N ARG A 268 -22.49 20.16 15.61
CA ARG A 268 -21.48 20.21 16.68
C ARG A 268 -21.85 21.23 17.75
N SER A 269 -22.27 22.44 17.36
CA SER A 269 -22.73 23.47 18.31
C SER A 269 -23.92 22.96 19.12
N LEU A 270 -24.92 22.39 18.44
CA LEU A 270 -26.12 21.83 19.08
C LEU A 270 -25.76 20.73 20.09
N MET A 271 -24.84 19.82 19.74
CA MET A 271 -24.38 18.78 20.64
C MET A 271 -23.59 19.35 21.83
N THR A 272 -22.78 20.39 21.59
CA THR A 272 -22.01 21.07 22.65
C THR A 272 -22.95 21.74 23.65
N ASP A 273 -23.99 22.41 23.16
CA ASP A 273 -25.00 23.07 23.99
C ASP A 273 -25.88 22.08 24.76
N ALA A 274 -26.25 20.96 24.14
CA ALA A 274 -27.11 19.94 24.76
C ALA A 274 -26.39 19.15 25.87
N VAL A 275 -25.08 18.91 25.71
CA VAL A 275 -24.28 18.17 26.69
C VAL A 275 -23.84 19.07 27.85
N GLY A 276 -23.70 20.37 27.61
CA GLY A 276 -23.26 21.34 28.61
C GLY A 276 -21.74 21.32 28.84
N PRO A 277 -21.14 22.48 29.15
CA PRO A 277 -19.69 22.63 29.22
C PRO A 277 -19.07 21.77 30.33
N GLU A 278 -19.75 21.61 31.47
CA GLU A 278 -19.23 20.83 32.60
C GLU A 278 -19.06 19.34 32.26
N THR A 279 -19.96 18.77 31.47
CA THR A 279 -19.87 17.36 31.06
C THR A 279 -18.75 17.15 30.05
N ILE A 280 -18.53 18.12 29.16
CA ILE A 280 -17.41 18.10 28.21
C ILE A 280 -16.09 18.22 28.97
N ASP A 281 -15.98 19.16 29.90
CA ASP A 281 -14.77 19.36 30.71
C ASP A 281 -14.47 18.14 31.59
N ASN A 282 -15.49 17.50 32.16
CA ASN A 282 -15.32 16.27 32.92
C ASN A 282 -14.85 15.11 32.02
N ALA A 283 -15.41 14.95 30.82
CA ALA A 283 -15.00 13.93 29.86
C ALA A 283 -13.56 14.16 29.36
N VAL A 284 -13.18 15.41 29.09
CA VAL A 284 -11.79 15.79 28.75
C VAL A 284 -10.86 15.44 29.89
N ARG A 285 -11.21 15.82 31.13
CA ARG A 285 -10.40 15.53 32.32
C ARG A 285 -10.22 14.03 32.56
N GLU A 286 -11.29 13.25 32.43
CA GLU A 286 -11.25 11.79 32.56
C GLU A 286 -10.38 11.15 31.48
N THR A 287 -10.50 11.61 30.23
CA THR A 287 -9.69 11.13 29.11
C THR A 287 -8.21 11.45 29.33
N SER A 288 -7.88 12.67 29.76
CA SER A 288 -6.52 13.07 30.10
C SER A 288 -5.95 12.25 31.27
N GLN A 289 -6.76 11.94 32.29
CA GLN A 289 -6.32 11.10 33.41
C GLN A 289 -6.04 9.65 32.96
N ASN A 290 -6.90 9.10 32.10
CA ASN A 290 -6.72 7.75 31.55
C ASN A 290 -5.45 7.64 30.69
N LEU A 291 -5.12 8.69 29.92
CA LEU A 291 -3.87 8.76 29.16
C LEU A 291 -2.64 8.79 30.07
N ARG A 292 -2.67 9.56 31.16
CA ARG A 292 -1.58 9.59 32.16
C ARG A 292 -1.39 8.23 32.84
N ASN A 293 -2.49 7.57 33.22
CA ASN A 293 -2.44 6.24 33.80
C ASN A 293 -1.85 5.21 32.82
N ALA A 294 -2.16 5.31 31.52
CA ALA A 294 -1.58 4.45 30.50
C ALA A 294 -0.08 4.72 30.32
N GLU A 295 0.35 5.98 30.32
CA GLU A 295 1.77 6.37 30.29
C GLU A 295 2.53 5.78 31.47
N ASP A 296 2.01 5.89 32.69
CA ASP A 296 2.62 5.33 33.90
C ASP A 296 2.78 3.80 33.82
N ILE A 297 1.80 3.10 33.24
CA ILE A 297 1.87 1.65 33.01
C ILE A 297 3.01 1.33 32.03
N LEU A 298 3.10 2.05 30.91
CA LEU A 298 4.13 1.82 29.89
C LEU A 298 5.54 2.11 30.44
N VAL A 299 5.70 3.17 31.23
CA VAL A 299 6.97 3.49 31.91
C VAL A 299 7.34 2.39 32.91
N ARG A 300 6.38 1.88 33.70
CA ARG A 300 6.63 0.79 34.65
C ARG A 300 7.03 -0.52 33.97
N GLU A 301 6.59 -0.73 32.73
CA GLU A 301 6.97 -1.88 31.90
C GLU A 301 8.31 -1.68 31.16
N GLY A 302 8.98 -0.55 31.37
CA GLY A 302 10.28 -0.26 30.75
C GLY A 302 10.21 0.14 29.29
N MET A 303 9.02 0.53 28.79
CA MET A 303 8.87 1.07 27.44
C MET A 303 9.09 2.58 27.45
N ALA A 304 9.96 3.07 26.57
CA ALA A 304 10.13 4.49 26.35
C ALA A 304 8.96 5.01 25.50
N VAL A 305 8.16 5.91 26.08
CA VAL A 305 7.06 6.59 25.38
C VAL A 305 7.42 8.06 25.26
N GLU A 306 7.64 8.53 24.03
CA GLU A 306 7.67 9.95 23.71
C GLU A 306 6.24 10.39 23.47
N VAL A 307 5.62 11.02 24.46
CA VAL A 307 4.32 11.69 24.29
C VAL A 307 4.58 13.15 23.94
N ASP A 308 3.93 13.62 22.89
CA ASP A 308 3.97 15.03 22.48
C ASP A 308 3.60 15.94 23.67
N PRO A 309 4.45 16.90 24.07
CA PRO A 309 4.19 17.77 25.21
C PRO A 309 2.85 18.51 25.13
N GLU A 310 2.34 18.79 23.93
CA GLU A 310 1.04 19.48 23.75
C GLU A 310 -0.15 18.61 24.19
N LEU A 311 -0.08 17.28 24.01
CA LEU A 311 -1.09 16.35 24.51
C LEU A 311 -1.07 16.23 26.04
N ARG A 312 0.08 16.49 26.67
CA ARG A 312 0.28 16.39 28.12
C ARG A 312 -0.42 17.51 28.90
N GLU A 313 -0.56 18.68 28.28
CA GLU A 313 -1.22 19.85 28.87
C GLU A 313 -2.75 19.86 28.68
N GLY A 314 -3.32 18.85 28.02
CA GLY A 314 -4.77 18.79 27.79
C GLY A 314 -5.25 19.81 26.74
N GLN A 315 -4.36 20.38 25.94
CA GLN A 315 -4.69 21.30 24.85
C GLN A 315 -5.17 20.57 23.59
N LEU A 316 -6.05 19.58 23.73
CA LEU A 316 -6.65 18.89 22.56
C LEU A 316 -7.59 19.80 21.75
N LEU A 317 -8.02 20.94 22.31
CA LEU A 317 -8.92 21.90 21.67
C LEU A 317 -8.20 23.09 21.01
N GLY A 318 -6.87 23.17 21.07
CA GLY A 318 -6.09 24.29 20.53
C GLY A 318 -5.82 24.25 19.02
N LEU A 319 -6.06 23.12 18.36
CA LEU A 319 -5.74 22.91 16.93
C LEU A 319 -6.75 23.52 15.93
N VAL A 320 -7.76 24.27 16.42
CA VAL A 320 -8.62 25.11 15.59
C VAL A 320 -8.68 26.51 16.21
N ARG A 321 -7.59 27.27 16.09
CA ARG A 321 -7.68 28.73 16.10
C ARG A 321 -7.81 29.18 14.66
N ASP A 322 -8.90 29.89 14.37
CA ASP A 322 -9.18 30.52 13.08
C ASP A 322 -7.95 31.30 12.58
N THR A 323 -7.32 30.80 11.53
CA THR A 323 -6.40 31.57 10.69
C THR A 323 -7.22 32.39 9.70
N THR A 324 -7.99 33.36 10.22
CA THR A 324 -8.47 34.49 9.41
C THR A 324 -8.01 35.79 10.07
N ALA A 325 -6.80 36.20 9.68
CA ALA A 325 -6.32 37.57 9.69
C ALA A 325 -5.45 37.77 8.44
#